data_AF-A0A9Q0Q0Y1-F1
#
_entry.id   AF-A0A9Q0Q0Y1-F1
#
_cell.length_a   1.000
_cell.length_b   1.000
_cell.length_c   1.000
_cell.angle_alpha   90.00
_cell.angle_beta   90.00
_cell.angle_gamma   90.00
#
_symmetry.space_group_name_H-M   'P 1'
#
loop_
_entity.id
_entity.type
_entity.pdbx_description
1 polymer ?
#
loop_
_entity_poly.entity_id
_entity_poly.type
_entity_poly.pdbx_seq_one_letter_code
_entity_poly.pdbx_strand_id
1 'polypeptide(L)'
;MKAKIHILPFLTTLALIGLTTTAQHHSFSSNAGPGDLQTIHVKQSQRQLLRYREELDMEDEYLMLPACLKFDNPRLRSAYIALQAWKLAIISDPLSLTSNWEGSDVCNYTGVFCATSLDNSSIQTVAGIDLNHGDMAGHLVEELGLLTDIALFHINSNRFCGKVPKTFKKLKLLYELDLSNNRFAGRFPYVVLDLPKLKYLDLRFNEFEGDLPKELFDKDLDAIFINHNRFALELPDNFGNSPVSVIVLANNKFHGCFPTSLVNMSKTLNEVILMNNGLHSCLPREIGLLKKVTVFDASNNKLFGSLPETIREMESLELLNVAHNMLSGNIPGGVCLLPHLKNFSYAYNFFTGEPPACLDLESFDDGRNCLRNRPDQRSTLQCKVFLSRPVQCEAFKCRKFDPSPPPPSPAPPSALPSPPSPSSMPPPPPIHYVPSPPPPPPFYSPPPPPVYQSPPPPPPPPVYQSPPPPNPPPPPPIYQSPPPPPPPNSSPPPPSCAEPPPPPSPPPCHEQPPPPSPPVQYLPPPPPPVYNSPPPAPVYNGPLPPVSGIPYASPPPPPVY
;
A
#
# COMPACT_ATOMS: atom_id res chain seq x y z
N MET A 1 64.78 1.64 39.16
CA MET A 1 65.56 1.94 40.38
C MET A 1 66.08 3.37 40.28
N LYS A 2 65.87 4.17 41.36
CA LYS A 2 66.57 5.43 41.77
C LYS A 2 66.50 6.63 40.79
N ALA A 3 65.68 7.65 41.08
CA ALA A 3 65.91 8.82 41.96
C ALA A 3 66.70 9.95 41.25
N LYS A 4 66.03 11.04 40.81
CA LYS A 4 65.77 12.33 41.50
C LYS A 4 67.05 13.16 41.77
N ILE A 5 67.14 14.35 41.15
CA ILE A 5 67.69 15.56 41.77
C ILE A 5 66.75 16.73 41.47
N HIS A 6 66.22 17.31 42.54
CA HIS A 6 65.47 18.57 42.60
C HIS A 6 66.40 19.66 43.14
N ILE A 7 66.27 20.88 42.63
CA ILE A 7 66.48 22.11 43.41
C ILE A 7 65.33 23.07 43.08
N LEU A 8 64.52 23.38 44.10
CA LEU A 8 63.60 24.52 44.27
C LEU A 8 64.12 25.28 45.53
N PRO A 9 63.67 26.50 45.95
CA PRO A 9 62.28 26.99 45.93
C PRO A 9 62.10 28.53 45.77
N PHE A 10 60.86 29.03 45.70
CA PHE A 10 60.24 29.93 46.72
C PHE A 10 58.84 30.44 46.29
N LEU A 11 57.86 30.07 47.14
CA LEU A 11 56.61 30.73 47.59
C LEU A 11 55.84 31.69 46.64
N THR A 12 54.64 31.32 46.14
CA THR A 12 53.28 31.47 46.73
C THR A 12 52.75 32.90 46.93
N THR A 13 51.62 33.22 46.28
CA THR A 13 50.48 33.96 46.87
C THR A 13 49.21 33.86 46.00
N LEU A 14 48.07 33.70 46.69
CA LEU A 14 46.67 33.70 46.25
C LEU A 14 46.24 35.03 45.59
N ALA A 15 45.25 35.00 44.68
CA ALA A 15 44.03 35.83 44.80
C ALA A 15 42.91 35.49 43.78
N LEU A 16 41.72 35.39 44.37
CA LEU A 16 40.32 35.45 43.94
C LEU A 16 39.89 35.86 42.52
N ILE A 17 38.80 35.20 42.14
CA ILE A 17 37.88 35.38 41.02
C ILE A 17 37.17 36.74 41.06
N GLY A 18 37.09 37.40 39.90
CA GLY A 18 36.19 38.52 39.61
C GLY A 18 35.83 38.51 38.12
N LEU A 19 34.61 38.07 37.80
CA LEU A 19 34.03 38.16 36.46
C LEU A 19 33.43 39.55 36.26
N THR A 20 34.04 40.35 35.37
CA THR A 20 33.33 41.40 34.62
C THR A 20 33.90 41.42 33.21
N THR A 21 33.07 41.15 32.20
CA THR A 21 33.37 41.48 30.81
C THR A 21 32.32 42.45 30.29
N THR A 22 32.84 43.57 29.82
CA THR A 22 32.13 44.68 29.22
C THR A 22 31.63 44.33 27.81
N ALA A 23 30.53 44.96 27.45
CA ALA A 23 29.82 44.79 26.19
C ALA A 23 30.66 45.23 24.97
N GLN A 24 30.64 44.41 23.93
CA GLN A 24 30.87 44.83 22.55
C GLN A 24 29.69 44.36 21.69
N HIS A 25 29.07 45.33 21.02
CA HIS A 25 28.03 45.15 20.04
C HIS A 25 28.52 44.31 18.86
N HIS A 26 27.87 43.16 18.62
CA HIS A 26 27.86 42.52 17.30
C HIS A 26 26.42 42.52 16.76
N SER A 27 26.27 43.22 15.64
CA SER A 27 25.09 43.23 14.78
C SER A 27 24.74 41.82 14.30
N PHE A 28 23.51 41.38 14.57
CA PHE A 28 22.92 40.17 14.01
C PHE A 28 22.79 40.31 12.48
N SER A 29 23.56 39.51 11.73
CA SER A 29 23.36 39.31 10.30
C SER A 29 22.43 38.11 10.10
N SER A 30 21.21 38.39 9.66
CA SER A 30 20.21 37.42 9.24
C SER A 30 20.57 36.86 7.87
N ASN A 31 21.02 35.61 7.82
CA ASN A 31 21.01 34.77 6.62
C ASN A 31 20.99 33.29 7.04
N ALA A 32 19.79 32.80 7.37
CA ALA A 32 19.50 31.37 7.45
C ALA A 32 18.67 31.00 6.22
N GLY A 33 19.12 29.98 5.48
CA GLY A 33 18.50 29.58 4.22
C GLY A 33 17.17 28.82 4.41
N PRO A 34 16.37 28.61 3.34
CA PRO A 34 15.03 28.03 3.42
C PRO A 34 14.98 26.59 3.97
N GLY A 35 16.10 25.85 3.95
CA GLY A 35 16.20 24.51 4.53
C GLY A 35 16.38 24.48 6.06
N ASP A 36 16.76 25.61 6.67
CA ASP A 36 16.95 25.68 8.11
C ASP A 36 15.65 25.96 8.85
N LEU A 37 14.69 26.69 8.25
CA LEU A 37 13.38 26.91 8.86
C LEU A 37 12.54 25.62 8.95
N GLN A 38 12.58 24.76 7.93
CA GLN A 38 11.83 23.49 7.95
C GLN A 38 12.41 22.49 8.97
N THR A 39 13.74 22.48 9.12
CA THR A 39 14.43 21.68 10.13
C THR A 39 14.21 22.25 11.54
N ILE A 40 14.14 23.58 11.70
CA ILE A 40 13.80 24.26 12.95
C ILE A 40 12.33 24.02 13.31
N HIS A 41 11.42 23.99 12.34
CA HIS A 41 9.98 23.76 12.57
C HIS A 41 9.69 22.29 12.88
N VAL A 42 10.27 21.32 12.15
CA VAL A 42 10.20 19.89 12.51
C VAL A 42 10.83 19.66 13.88
N LYS A 43 11.95 20.32 14.20
CA LYS A 43 12.54 20.29 15.54
C LYS A 43 11.71 21.05 16.58
N GLN A 44 10.89 22.04 16.22
CA GLN A 44 9.99 22.77 17.13
C GLN A 44 8.70 22.01 17.39
N SER A 45 8.11 21.35 16.38
CA SER A 45 6.97 20.44 16.51
C SER A 45 7.39 19.16 17.24
N GLN A 46 8.57 18.61 16.94
CA GLN A 46 9.17 17.55 17.75
C GLN A 46 9.54 18.03 19.15
N ARG A 47 10.01 19.27 19.36
CA ARG A 47 10.27 19.82 20.72
C ARG A 47 8.99 20.15 21.49
N GLN A 48 7.88 20.48 20.83
CA GLN A 48 6.57 20.60 21.47
C GLN A 48 6.08 19.21 21.90
N LEU A 49 6.14 18.20 21.01
CA LEU A 49 5.76 16.82 21.32
C LEU A 49 6.75 16.10 22.28
N LEU A 50 8.04 16.46 22.30
CA LEU A 50 9.05 15.97 23.25
C LEU A 50 8.99 16.71 24.58
N ARG A 51 8.63 18.01 24.63
CA ARG A 51 8.25 18.66 25.90
C ARG A 51 7.05 17.96 26.54
N TYR A 52 6.12 17.47 25.72
CA TYR A 52 5.03 16.61 26.19
C TYR A 52 5.47 15.20 26.63
N ARG A 53 6.69 14.75 26.31
CA ARG A 53 7.19 13.39 26.61
C ARG A 53 8.26 13.32 27.70
N GLU A 54 9.06 14.37 27.90
CA GLU A 54 10.10 14.41 28.95
C GLU A 54 9.60 14.95 30.30
N GLU A 55 8.37 15.49 30.38
CA GLU A 55 7.75 15.94 31.64
C GLU A 55 6.81 14.91 32.31
N LEU A 56 6.70 13.67 31.81
CA LEU A 56 5.76 12.67 32.34
C LEU A 56 6.42 11.29 32.57
N ASP A 57 7.30 11.23 33.57
CA ASP A 57 7.12 10.21 34.61
C ASP A 57 6.00 10.77 35.49
N MET A 58 4.73 10.47 35.20
CA MET A 58 3.57 10.46 36.10
C MET A 58 2.28 10.27 35.27
N GLU A 59 1.30 9.67 35.92
CA GLU A 59 0.07 9.07 35.41
C GLU A 59 -0.85 10.02 34.61
N ASP A 60 -1.58 9.43 33.65
CA ASP A 60 -2.91 9.82 33.14
C ASP A 60 -3.36 11.31 33.26
N GLU A 61 -2.78 12.21 32.45
CA GLU A 61 -3.33 13.54 32.11
C GLU A 61 -2.64 13.96 30.79
N TYR A 62 -3.26 14.32 29.66
CA TYR A 62 -4.33 15.29 29.47
C TYR A 62 -4.80 15.22 27.99
N LEU A 63 -5.94 14.59 27.75
CA LEU A 63 -6.85 14.93 26.65
C LEU A 63 -8.17 15.18 27.36
N MET A 64 -8.37 16.41 27.84
CA MET A 64 -9.55 16.77 28.61
C MET A 64 -10.79 16.58 27.73
N LEU A 65 -11.39 15.40 27.84
CA LEU A 65 -12.71 15.13 27.27
C LEU A 65 -13.68 16.10 27.96
N PRO A 66 -14.55 16.78 27.21
CA PRO A 66 -15.59 17.59 27.82
C PRO A 66 -16.35 16.74 28.84
N ALA A 67 -16.39 17.18 30.10
CA ALA A 67 -17.01 16.45 31.21
C ALA A 67 -18.51 16.14 30.98
N CYS A 68 -19.12 16.79 29.97
CA CYS A 68 -20.48 16.61 29.49
C CYS A 68 -20.69 15.34 28.64
N LEU A 69 -19.65 14.76 28.04
CA LEU A 69 -19.78 13.62 27.13
C LEU A 69 -19.88 12.29 27.88
N LYS A 70 -20.93 11.52 27.58
CA LYS A 70 -21.14 10.16 28.11
C LYS A 70 -21.03 9.16 26.98
N PHE A 71 -20.21 8.14 27.18
CA PHE A 71 -20.00 7.05 26.22
C PHE A 71 -20.58 5.76 26.78
N ASP A 72 -21.16 4.93 25.91
CA ASP A 72 -21.77 3.67 26.32
C ASP A 72 -20.74 2.68 26.89
N ASN A 73 -19.50 2.76 26.41
CA ASN A 73 -18.40 1.96 26.92
C ASN A 73 -17.02 2.62 26.68
N PRO A 74 -15.96 2.14 27.36
CA PRO A 74 -14.61 2.70 27.20
C PRO A 74 -14.02 2.59 25.79
N ARG A 75 -14.48 1.65 24.95
CA ARG A 75 -13.96 1.49 23.59
C ARG A 75 -14.45 2.59 22.67
N LEU A 76 -15.73 2.96 22.76
CA LEU A 76 -16.27 4.12 22.06
C LEU A 76 -15.64 5.43 22.57
N ARG A 77 -15.30 5.53 23.86
CA ARG A 77 -14.52 6.66 24.40
C ARG A 77 -13.13 6.73 23.75
N SER A 78 -12.42 5.62 23.64
CA SER A 78 -11.11 5.55 22.94
C SER A 78 -11.23 5.90 21.46
N ALA A 79 -12.30 5.42 20.80
CA ALA A 79 -12.56 5.73 19.41
C ALA A 79 -12.85 7.22 19.18
N TYR A 80 -13.63 7.84 20.06
CA TYR A 80 -13.84 9.29 20.05
C TYR A 80 -12.51 10.05 20.12
N ILE A 81 -11.63 9.69 21.06
CA ILE A 81 -10.31 10.33 21.19
C ILE A 81 -9.51 10.22 19.88
N ALA A 82 -9.46 9.03 19.30
CA ALA A 82 -8.76 8.78 18.05
C ALA A 82 -9.32 9.60 16.88
N LEU A 83 -10.64 9.61 16.73
CA LEU A 83 -11.32 10.27 15.62
C LEU A 83 -11.29 11.79 15.75
N GLN A 84 -11.37 12.34 16.96
CA GLN A 84 -11.20 13.78 17.18
C GLN A 84 -9.75 14.22 16.93
N ALA A 85 -8.76 13.45 17.38
CA ALA A 85 -7.35 13.70 17.06
C ALA A 85 -7.11 13.67 15.55
N TRP A 86 -7.73 12.72 14.84
CA TRP A 86 -7.61 12.63 13.39
C TRP A 86 -8.36 13.75 12.66
N LYS A 87 -9.56 14.13 13.12
CA LYS A 87 -10.31 15.30 12.61
C LYS A 87 -9.46 16.57 12.67
N LEU A 88 -8.72 16.80 13.76
CA LEU A 88 -7.80 17.93 13.88
C LEU A 88 -6.61 17.85 12.90
N ALA A 89 -6.23 16.66 12.46
CA ALA A 89 -5.18 16.44 11.46
C ALA A 89 -5.69 16.50 10.01
N ILE A 90 -7.01 16.53 9.79
CA ILE A 90 -7.64 16.75 8.50
C ILE A 90 -7.68 18.25 8.23
N ILE A 91 -6.95 18.68 7.19
CA ILE A 91 -6.80 20.09 6.82
C ILE A 91 -7.74 20.51 5.68
N SER A 92 -8.31 19.54 4.96
CA SER A 92 -9.28 19.77 3.88
C SER A 92 -10.28 18.62 3.86
N ASP A 93 -11.57 18.96 3.87
CA ASP A 93 -12.68 18.02 3.78
C ASP A 93 -13.74 18.59 2.81
N PRO A 94 -13.55 18.43 1.49
CA PRO A 94 -14.40 19.08 0.48
C PRO A 94 -15.86 18.62 0.53
N LEU A 95 -16.10 17.38 0.97
CA LEU A 95 -17.42 16.78 1.06
C LEU A 95 -18.05 16.93 2.45
N SER A 96 -17.36 17.60 3.39
CA SER A 96 -17.80 17.77 4.77
C SER A 96 -18.13 16.44 5.45
N LEU A 97 -17.38 15.37 5.16
CA LEU A 97 -17.60 14.05 5.75
C LEU A 97 -17.45 14.06 7.28
N THR A 98 -16.55 14.89 7.79
CA THR A 98 -16.29 15.01 9.24
C THR A 98 -17.24 15.97 9.96
N SER A 99 -18.25 16.52 9.28
CA SER A 99 -19.15 17.53 9.85
C SER A 99 -19.99 16.98 11.01
N ASN A 100 -20.34 15.69 10.99
CA ASN A 100 -21.08 15.04 12.08
C ASN A 100 -20.18 14.31 13.09
N TRP A 101 -18.86 14.48 13.01
CA TRP A 101 -17.92 13.92 13.98
C TRP A 101 -17.89 14.79 15.24
N GLU A 102 -19.02 14.84 15.94
CA GLU A 102 -19.24 15.64 17.15
C GLU A 102 -20.15 14.88 18.13
N GLY A 103 -19.97 15.13 19.43
CA GLY A 103 -20.72 14.43 20.47
C GLY A 103 -20.23 12.99 20.70
N SER A 104 -20.87 12.28 21.63
CA SER A 104 -20.41 10.96 22.08
C SER A 104 -20.94 9.77 21.27
N ASP A 105 -21.87 10.00 20.34
CA ASP A 105 -22.43 8.97 19.46
C ASP A 105 -21.51 8.69 18.26
N VAL A 106 -20.36 8.08 18.55
CA VAL A 106 -19.30 7.79 17.56
C VAL A 106 -19.81 6.90 16.41
N CYS A 107 -20.78 6.02 16.68
CA CYS A 107 -21.31 5.11 15.67
C CYS A 107 -22.19 5.80 14.63
N ASN A 108 -22.59 7.04 14.88
CA ASN A 108 -23.33 7.88 13.94
C ASN A 108 -22.41 8.77 13.09
N TYR A 109 -21.10 8.71 13.30
CA TYR A 109 -20.15 9.49 12.50
C TYR A 109 -20.09 8.96 11.07
N THR A 110 -20.09 9.87 10.09
CA THR A 110 -20.00 9.49 8.68
C THR A 110 -18.70 8.72 8.44
N GLY A 111 -18.81 7.57 7.77
CA GLY A 111 -17.70 6.69 7.45
C GLY A 111 -17.19 5.86 8.63
N VAL A 112 -17.82 5.92 9.81
CA VAL A 112 -17.49 5.07 10.96
C VAL A 112 -18.56 4.00 11.11
N PHE A 113 -18.13 2.73 11.17
CA PHE A 113 -19.02 1.59 11.24
C PHE A 113 -18.78 0.83 12.54
N CYS A 114 -19.84 0.70 13.34
CA CYS A 114 -19.81 -0.01 14.60
C CYS A 114 -20.40 -1.41 14.48
N ALA A 115 -19.82 -2.36 15.22
CA ALA A 115 -20.35 -3.72 15.35
C ALA A 115 -20.22 -4.21 16.80
N THR A 116 -20.90 -5.32 17.10
CA THR A 116 -20.74 -6.00 18.39
C THR A 116 -19.30 -6.49 18.56
N SER A 117 -18.70 -6.28 19.73
CA SER A 117 -17.34 -6.72 19.98
C SER A 117 -17.22 -8.25 19.95
N LEU A 118 -16.10 -8.75 19.40
CA LEU A 118 -15.83 -10.19 19.29
C LEU A 118 -15.58 -10.87 20.65
N ASP A 119 -15.05 -10.13 21.62
CA ASP A 119 -14.73 -10.65 22.96
C ASP A 119 -15.80 -10.34 24.02
N ASN A 120 -16.75 -9.46 23.70
CA ASN A 120 -17.85 -9.12 24.59
C ASN A 120 -19.10 -8.74 23.77
N SER A 121 -20.04 -9.67 23.67
CA SER A 121 -21.27 -9.50 22.90
C SER A 121 -22.23 -8.44 23.44
N SER A 122 -22.00 -7.94 24.67
CA SER A 122 -22.82 -6.92 25.30
C SER A 122 -22.39 -5.49 24.98
N ILE A 123 -21.27 -5.29 24.26
CA ILE A 123 -20.79 -3.96 23.89
C ILE A 123 -20.67 -3.82 22.38
N GLN A 124 -20.93 -2.59 21.92
CA GLN A 124 -20.66 -2.17 20.54
C GLN A 124 -19.36 -1.36 20.50
N THR A 125 -18.59 -1.52 19.42
CA THR A 125 -17.30 -0.86 19.21
C THR A 125 -17.13 -0.48 17.74
N VAL A 126 -16.16 0.36 17.43
CA VAL A 126 -15.83 0.71 16.04
C VAL A 126 -15.12 -0.46 15.38
N ALA A 127 -15.77 -1.05 14.37
CA ALA A 127 -15.28 -2.21 13.64
C ALA A 127 -14.76 -1.86 12.23
N GLY A 128 -15.13 -0.71 11.69
CA GLY A 128 -14.67 -0.27 10.37
C GLY A 128 -14.63 1.23 10.23
N ILE A 129 -13.71 1.70 9.39
CA ILE A 129 -13.71 3.06 8.84
C ILE A 129 -13.70 2.92 7.31
N ASP A 130 -14.64 3.58 6.65
CA ASP A 130 -14.68 3.74 5.19
C ASP A 130 -14.92 5.21 4.85
N LEU A 131 -13.87 5.82 4.31
CA LEU A 131 -13.86 7.21 3.83
C LEU A 131 -13.40 7.27 2.37
N ASN A 132 -13.71 6.22 1.60
CA ASN A 132 -13.36 6.16 0.20
C ASN A 132 -13.94 7.35 -0.58
N HIS A 133 -13.17 7.87 -1.53
CA HIS A 133 -13.54 8.99 -2.42
C HIS A 133 -13.88 10.31 -1.69
N GLY A 134 -13.32 10.52 -0.50
CA GLY A 134 -13.54 11.74 0.28
C GLY A 134 -12.77 12.97 -0.20
N ASP A 135 -11.72 12.80 -1.02
CA ASP A 135 -10.75 13.84 -1.39
C ASP A 135 -10.21 14.62 -0.16
N MET A 136 -10.16 13.98 1.00
CA MET A 136 -9.73 14.60 2.25
C MET A 136 -8.21 14.73 2.29
N ALA A 137 -7.70 15.88 2.71
CA ALA A 137 -6.27 16.10 2.90
C ALA A 137 -5.92 16.17 4.39
N GLY A 138 -4.78 15.60 4.76
CA GLY A 138 -4.33 15.52 6.15
C GLY A 138 -3.25 14.46 6.31
N HIS A 139 -3.08 13.95 7.52
CA HIS A 139 -2.21 12.80 7.79
C HIS A 139 -2.84 11.86 8.82
N LEU A 140 -2.35 10.62 8.86
CA LEU A 140 -2.74 9.66 9.89
C LEU A 140 -1.99 9.97 11.20
N VAL A 141 -2.69 9.96 12.33
CA VAL A 141 -2.16 10.26 13.67
C VAL A 141 -1.90 8.99 14.48
N GLU A 142 -1.01 9.04 15.48
CA GLU A 142 -0.67 7.87 16.30
C GLU A 142 -1.85 7.42 17.20
N GLU A 143 -2.77 8.32 17.52
CA GLU A 143 -3.99 8.06 18.30
C GLU A 143 -4.96 7.12 17.60
N LEU A 144 -4.90 6.99 16.26
CA LEU A 144 -5.66 5.97 15.52
C LEU A 144 -5.36 4.55 15.99
N GLY A 145 -4.20 4.31 16.60
CA GLY A 145 -3.88 3.04 17.26
C GLY A 145 -4.71 2.71 18.50
N LEU A 146 -5.60 3.61 18.95
CA LEU A 146 -6.60 3.35 20.00
C LEU A 146 -7.82 2.58 19.47
N LEU A 147 -8.01 2.51 18.16
CA LEU A 147 -9.11 1.79 17.51
C LEU A 147 -8.87 0.27 17.46
N THR A 148 -8.59 -0.35 18.60
CA THR A 148 -8.06 -1.73 18.66
C THR A 148 -8.97 -2.81 18.07
N ASP A 149 -10.25 -2.50 17.92
CA ASP A 149 -11.27 -3.44 17.41
C ASP A 149 -11.56 -3.31 15.92
N ILE A 150 -10.89 -2.37 15.24
CA ILE A 150 -11.12 -2.14 13.83
C ILE A 150 -10.64 -3.35 13.01
N ALA A 151 -11.51 -3.79 12.10
CA ALA A 151 -11.28 -4.86 11.14
C ALA A 151 -11.07 -4.32 9.73
N LEU A 152 -11.70 -3.19 9.37
CA LEU A 152 -11.64 -2.59 8.03
C LEU A 152 -11.18 -1.14 8.13
N PHE A 153 -10.17 -0.76 7.35
CA PHE A 153 -9.71 0.63 7.26
C PHE A 153 -9.53 1.01 5.80
N HIS A 154 -10.53 1.68 5.22
CA HIS A 154 -10.58 2.06 3.81
C HIS A 154 -10.58 3.58 3.66
N ILE A 155 -9.56 4.10 3.00
CA ILE A 155 -9.40 5.53 2.73
C ILE A 155 -8.96 5.78 1.28
N ASN A 156 -9.39 4.94 0.35
CA ASN A 156 -9.11 5.07 -1.08
C ASN A 156 -9.47 6.48 -1.60
N SER A 157 -8.69 7.00 -2.54
CA SER A 157 -8.99 8.26 -3.24
C SER A 157 -9.15 9.45 -2.28
N ASN A 158 -8.13 9.63 -1.45
CA ASN A 158 -7.96 10.79 -0.58
C ASN A 158 -6.59 11.44 -0.84
N ARG A 159 -6.26 12.47 -0.08
CA ARG A 159 -4.99 13.20 -0.13
C ARG A 159 -4.22 13.08 1.19
N PHE A 160 -4.38 11.96 1.91
CA PHE A 160 -3.60 11.71 3.12
C PHE A 160 -2.12 11.53 2.79
N CYS A 161 -1.25 12.20 3.54
CA CYS A 161 0.19 12.19 3.32
C CYS A 161 0.96 11.70 4.54
N GLY A 162 2.28 11.57 4.38
CA GLY A 162 3.18 11.15 5.46
C GLY A 162 3.40 9.64 5.49
N LYS A 163 3.62 9.08 6.68
CA LYS A 163 3.88 7.65 6.91
C LYS A 163 2.72 7.01 7.65
N VAL A 164 2.55 5.70 7.49
CA VAL A 164 1.62 4.92 8.30
C VAL A 164 2.11 4.92 9.77
N PRO A 165 1.27 5.28 10.76
CA PRO A 165 1.66 5.39 12.16
C PRO A 165 2.15 4.07 12.75
N LYS A 166 3.16 4.11 13.62
CA LYS A 166 3.72 2.88 14.23
C LYS A 166 2.73 2.24 15.20
N THR A 167 1.81 3.00 15.76
CA THR A 167 0.75 2.47 16.64
C THR A 167 -0.25 1.57 15.93
N PHE A 168 -0.27 1.53 14.59
CA PHE A 168 -1.14 0.59 13.85
C PHE A 168 -0.85 -0.87 14.25
N LYS A 169 0.35 -1.19 14.76
CA LYS A 169 0.65 -2.52 15.33
C LYS A 169 -0.30 -2.94 16.45
N LYS A 170 -1.05 -2.01 17.07
CA LYS A 170 -2.06 -2.28 18.10
C LYS A 170 -3.39 -2.77 17.53
N LEU A 171 -3.64 -2.57 16.23
CA LEU A 171 -4.88 -2.93 15.53
C LEU A 171 -4.89 -4.45 15.24
N LYS A 172 -5.00 -5.26 16.28
CA LYS A 172 -4.81 -6.72 16.18
C LYS A 172 -5.92 -7.45 15.43
N LEU A 173 -7.07 -6.81 15.24
CA LEU A 173 -8.19 -7.34 14.46
C LEU A 173 -8.23 -6.86 13.01
N LEU A 174 -7.32 -5.95 12.60
CA LEU A 174 -7.33 -5.40 11.25
C LEU A 174 -7.15 -6.51 10.21
N TYR A 175 -8.13 -6.61 9.33
CA TYR A 175 -8.30 -7.65 8.32
C TYR A 175 -8.07 -7.09 6.92
N GLU A 176 -8.62 -5.90 6.63
CA GLU A 176 -8.44 -5.19 5.36
C GLU A 176 -7.88 -3.79 5.61
N LEU A 177 -6.80 -3.48 4.90
CA LEU A 177 -6.17 -2.17 4.92
C LEU A 177 -6.07 -1.65 3.49
N ASP A 178 -6.89 -0.65 3.18
CA ASP A 178 -6.89 0.04 1.90
C ASP A 178 -6.46 1.50 2.10
N LEU A 179 -5.20 1.77 1.71
CA LEU A 179 -4.57 3.11 1.70
C LEU A 179 -4.40 3.63 0.27
N SER A 180 -5.07 3.02 -0.70
CA SER A 180 -4.82 3.27 -2.12
C SER A 180 -5.16 4.69 -2.56
N ASN A 181 -4.51 5.16 -3.63
CA ASN A 181 -4.75 6.48 -4.22
C ASN A 181 -4.70 7.61 -3.18
N ASN A 182 -3.53 7.75 -2.54
CA ASN A 182 -3.21 8.75 -1.53
C ASN A 182 -1.82 9.36 -1.81
N ARG A 183 -1.28 10.12 -0.85
CA ARG A 183 0.05 10.75 -0.93
C ARG A 183 1.01 10.20 0.13
N PHE A 184 0.85 8.93 0.53
CA PHE A 184 1.75 8.30 1.50
C PHE A 184 3.14 8.10 0.89
N ALA A 185 4.19 8.49 1.63
CA ALA A 185 5.55 8.49 1.13
C ALA A 185 6.55 7.88 2.14
N GLY A 186 7.72 7.53 1.62
CA GLY A 186 8.80 6.88 2.38
C GLY A 186 8.85 5.37 2.14
N ARG A 187 9.58 4.64 2.98
CA ARG A 187 9.74 3.18 2.81
C ARG A 187 8.43 2.42 3.02
N PHE A 188 8.43 1.16 2.59
CA PHE A 188 7.36 0.20 2.91
C PHE A 188 6.93 0.29 4.39
N PRO A 189 5.62 0.32 4.70
CA PRO A 189 5.13 0.46 6.07
C PRO A 189 5.26 -0.85 6.86
N TYR A 190 6.44 -1.13 7.42
CA TYR A 190 6.73 -2.37 8.19
C TYR A 190 5.70 -2.69 9.29
N VAL A 191 4.99 -1.69 9.81
CA VAL A 191 3.91 -1.89 10.79
C VAL A 191 2.82 -2.85 10.33
N VAL A 192 2.57 -2.96 9.01
CA VAL A 192 1.55 -3.88 8.47
C VAL A 192 1.96 -5.35 8.62
N LEU A 193 3.27 -5.62 8.77
CA LEU A 193 3.79 -6.96 9.00
C LEU A 193 3.41 -7.49 10.39
N ASP A 194 3.26 -6.59 11.38
CA ASP A 194 2.90 -6.90 12.78
C ASP A 194 1.39 -7.15 13.00
N LEU A 195 0.56 -7.03 11.95
CA LEU A 195 -0.90 -7.18 12.01
C LEU A 195 -1.31 -8.64 11.84
N PRO A 196 -1.71 -9.36 12.89
CA PRO A 196 -1.81 -10.83 12.85
C PRO A 196 -3.00 -11.35 12.03
N LYS A 197 -4.00 -10.51 11.75
CA LYS A 197 -5.23 -10.88 11.03
C LYS A 197 -5.33 -10.30 9.61
N LEU A 198 -4.37 -9.48 9.20
CA LEU A 198 -4.39 -8.81 7.90
C LEU A 198 -4.40 -9.84 6.76
N LYS A 199 -5.34 -9.70 5.83
CA LYS A 199 -5.49 -10.52 4.62
C LYS A 199 -5.45 -9.72 3.33
N TYR A 200 -6.01 -8.51 3.35
CA TYR A 200 -6.05 -7.61 2.21
C TYR A 200 -5.18 -6.39 2.47
N LEU A 201 -4.14 -6.20 1.65
CA LEU A 201 -3.25 -5.04 1.73
C LEU A 201 -3.24 -4.30 0.39
N ASP A 202 -3.79 -3.09 0.39
CA ASP A 202 -3.77 -2.21 -0.76
C ASP A 202 -3.05 -0.88 -0.46
N LEU A 203 -1.90 -0.71 -1.12
CA LEU A 203 -1.03 0.46 -1.06
C LEU A 203 -0.86 1.12 -2.44
N ARG A 204 -1.66 0.73 -3.44
CA ARG A 204 -1.50 1.21 -4.83
C ARG A 204 -1.63 2.72 -4.95
N PHE A 205 -1.03 3.31 -5.98
CA PHE A 205 -1.12 4.75 -6.27
C PHE A 205 -0.72 5.61 -5.06
N ASN A 206 0.50 5.37 -4.58
CA ASN A 206 1.13 6.14 -3.52
C ASN A 206 2.58 6.45 -3.92
N GLU A 207 3.35 6.93 -2.95
CA GLU A 207 4.71 7.38 -3.11
C GLU A 207 5.71 6.52 -2.29
N PHE A 208 5.35 5.27 -1.99
CA PHE A 208 6.24 4.36 -1.27
C PHE A 208 7.47 4.00 -2.10
N GLU A 209 8.64 3.90 -1.46
CA GLU A 209 9.94 3.71 -2.11
C GLU A 209 10.82 2.66 -1.42
N GLY A 210 11.95 2.33 -2.04
CA GLY A 210 12.90 1.34 -1.53
C GLY A 210 12.55 -0.09 -1.95
N ASP A 211 13.10 -1.06 -1.23
CA ASP A 211 12.85 -2.49 -1.40
C ASP A 211 11.55 -2.94 -0.74
N LEU A 212 11.10 -4.13 -1.14
CA LEU A 212 10.08 -4.87 -0.41
C LEU A 212 10.76 -5.80 0.61
N PRO A 213 10.28 -5.82 1.86
CA PRO A 213 10.78 -6.74 2.87
C PRO A 213 10.41 -8.19 2.54
N LYS A 214 11.30 -9.14 2.89
CA LYS A 214 11.05 -10.58 2.73
C LYS A 214 9.83 -11.03 3.52
N GLU A 215 9.65 -10.45 4.69
CA GLU A 215 8.59 -10.74 5.64
C GLU A 215 7.18 -10.47 5.07
N LEU A 216 7.07 -9.62 4.04
CA LEU A 216 5.81 -9.42 3.32
C LEU A 216 5.34 -10.73 2.66
N PHE A 217 6.26 -11.49 2.08
CA PHE A 217 5.94 -12.71 1.34
C PHE A 217 5.85 -13.94 2.23
N ASP A 218 6.35 -13.89 3.46
CA ASP A 218 6.12 -14.94 4.47
C ASP A 218 4.81 -14.72 5.23
N LYS A 219 4.17 -13.55 5.08
CA LYS A 219 2.90 -13.21 5.70
C LYS A 219 1.75 -13.91 4.99
N ASP A 220 0.81 -14.42 5.78
CA ASP A 220 -0.39 -15.10 5.32
C ASP A 220 -1.45 -14.10 4.79
N LEU A 221 -1.16 -13.46 3.65
CA LEU A 221 -2.05 -12.53 2.93
C LEU A 221 -2.79 -13.24 1.79
N ASP A 222 -3.99 -12.76 1.47
CA ASP A 222 -4.77 -13.20 0.31
C ASP A 222 -4.55 -12.30 -0.90
N ALA A 223 -4.44 -10.98 -0.70
CA ALA A 223 -4.24 -10.03 -1.80
C ALA A 223 -3.22 -8.94 -1.46
N ILE A 224 -2.32 -8.66 -2.42
CA ILE A 224 -1.30 -7.62 -2.33
C ILE A 224 -1.39 -6.70 -3.56
N PHE A 225 -1.72 -5.43 -3.33
CA PHE A 225 -1.73 -4.39 -4.35
C PHE A 225 -0.75 -3.29 -3.98
N ILE A 226 0.34 -3.16 -4.75
CA ILE A 226 1.35 -2.12 -4.51
C ILE A 226 1.77 -1.40 -5.79
N ASN A 227 0.96 -1.52 -6.84
CA ASN A 227 1.22 -0.90 -8.13
C ASN A 227 1.18 0.63 -8.09
N HIS A 228 1.86 1.27 -9.03
CA HIS A 228 2.01 2.73 -9.09
C HIS A 228 2.59 3.30 -7.78
N ASN A 229 3.79 2.84 -7.46
CA ASN A 229 4.62 3.37 -6.38
C ASN A 229 6.04 3.63 -6.92
N ARG A 230 6.97 3.96 -6.04
CA ARG A 230 8.40 4.13 -6.35
C ARG A 230 9.26 2.99 -5.79
N PHE A 231 8.68 1.81 -5.57
CA PHE A 231 9.45 0.64 -5.15
C PHE A 231 10.50 0.31 -6.22
N ALA A 232 11.66 -0.12 -5.77
CA ALA A 232 12.83 -0.39 -6.60
C ALA A 232 13.53 -1.66 -6.10
N LEU A 233 14.73 -1.92 -6.61
CA LEU A 233 15.54 -3.09 -6.28
C LEU A 233 14.92 -4.41 -6.79
N GLU A 234 15.55 -5.51 -6.44
CA GLU A 234 15.13 -6.85 -6.87
C GLU A 234 13.98 -7.36 -6.01
N LEU A 235 13.09 -8.16 -6.61
CA LEU A 235 12.08 -8.88 -5.85
C LEU A 235 12.75 -9.90 -4.93
N PRO A 236 12.34 -10.01 -3.66
CA PRO A 236 12.94 -10.95 -2.73
C PRO A 236 12.81 -12.40 -3.19
N ASP A 237 13.80 -13.23 -2.88
CA ASP A 237 13.83 -14.62 -3.39
C ASP A 237 12.70 -15.49 -2.82
N ASN A 238 12.18 -15.13 -1.65
CA ASN A 238 11.03 -15.78 -1.02
C ASN A 238 9.69 -15.25 -1.55
N PHE A 239 9.68 -14.52 -2.67
CA PHE A 239 8.48 -14.02 -3.33
C PHE A 239 7.36 -15.07 -3.35
N GLY A 240 7.68 -16.26 -3.81
CA GLY A 240 6.80 -17.43 -3.89
C GLY A 240 6.27 -18.03 -2.59
N ASN A 241 6.76 -17.63 -1.42
CA ASN A 241 6.28 -18.15 -0.14
C ASN A 241 4.86 -17.66 0.18
N SER A 242 4.43 -16.58 -0.47
CA SER A 242 3.17 -15.93 -0.18
C SER A 242 1.99 -16.81 -0.60
N PRO A 243 0.95 -16.95 0.23
CA PRO A 243 -0.24 -17.73 -0.10
C PRO A 243 -1.28 -16.92 -0.88
N VAL A 244 -0.89 -15.77 -1.44
CA VAL A 244 -1.80 -14.86 -2.15
C VAL A 244 -2.53 -15.53 -3.31
N SER A 245 -3.77 -15.10 -3.51
CA SER A 245 -4.56 -15.37 -4.70
C SER A 245 -4.36 -14.28 -5.77
N VAL A 246 -4.09 -13.03 -5.36
CA VAL A 246 -3.88 -11.90 -6.27
C VAL A 246 -2.65 -11.08 -5.87
N ILE A 247 -1.75 -10.81 -6.81
CA ILE A 247 -0.62 -9.90 -6.60
C ILE A 247 -0.40 -8.96 -7.78
N VAL A 248 -0.39 -7.65 -7.48
CA VAL A 248 -0.26 -6.59 -8.48
C VAL A 248 0.91 -5.67 -8.09
N LEU A 249 2.03 -5.82 -8.81
CA LEU A 249 3.28 -5.07 -8.62
C LEU A 249 3.55 -4.03 -9.73
N ALA A 250 2.56 -3.84 -10.61
CA ALA A 250 2.69 -3.05 -11.82
C ALA A 250 3.22 -1.62 -11.59
N ASN A 251 3.87 -1.03 -12.60
CA ASN A 251 4.25 0.39 -12.58
C ASN A 251 5.11 0.76 -11.35
N ASN A 252 6.21 0.03 -11.17
CA ASN A 252 7.24 0.30 -10.19
C ASN A 252 8.62 0.31 -10.89
N LYS A 253 9.70 0.35 -10.13
CA LYS A 253 11.08 0.32 -10.62
C LYS A 253 11.80 -0.97 -10.24
N PHE A 254 11.06 -2.08 -10.05
CA PHE A 254 11.68 -3.37 -9.77
C PHE A 254 12.62 -3.76 -10.91
N HIS A 255 13.80 -4.26 -10.59
CA HIS A 255 14.74 -4.78 -11.58
C HIS A 255 15.25 -6.14 -11.11
N GLY A 256 16.31 -6.67 -11.72
CA GLY A 256 16.75 -8.01 -11.37
C GLY A 256 15.95 -9.08 -12.10
N CYS A 257 16.17 -10.31 -11.69
CA CYS A 257 15.55 -11.47 -12.31
C CYS A 257 14.04 -11.52 -12.08
N PHE A 258 13.33 -12.14 -13.02
CA PHE A 258 12.00 -12.67 -12.77
C PHE A 258 12.06 -13.68 -11.60
N PRO A 259 11.19 -13.58 -10.58
CA PRO A 259 11.29 -14.41 -9.39
C PRO A 259 10.87 -15.85 -9.70
N THR A 260 11.83 -16.76 -9.78
CA THR A 260 11.56 -18.18 -10.06
C THR A 260 10.74 -18.86 -8.97
N SER A 261 10.79 -18.34 -7.73
CA SER A 261 9.95 -18.81 -6.63
C SER A 261 8.47 -18.54 -6.85
N LEU A 262 8.04 -17.66 -7.78
CA LEU A 262 6.62 -17.45 -8.10
C LEU A 262 5.85 -18.78 -8.29
N VAL A 263 6.52 -19.78 -8.85
CA VAL A 263 6.00 -21.14 -9.07
C VAL A 263 5.53 -21.83 -7.77
N ASN A 264 6.11 -21.49 -6.62
CA ASN A 264 5.69 -22.01 -5.31
C ASN A 264 4.25 -21.60 -4.96
N MET A 265 3.71 -20.54 -5.58
CA MET A 265 2.31 -20.14 -5.42
C MET A 265 1.33 -20.92 -6.30
N SER A 266 1.76 -21.98 -6.98
CA SER A 266 0.94 -22.80 -7.90
C SER A 266 -0.40 -23.30 -7.33
N LYS A 267 -0.52 -23.41 -6.00
CA LYS A 267 -1.75 -23.84 -5.33
C LYS A 267 -2.72 -22.71 -4.98
N THR A 268 -2.25 -21.47 -4.93
CA THR A 268 -3.00 -20.33 -4.37
C THR A 268 -3.25 -19.23 -5.40
N LEU A 269 -2.27 -18.94 -6.26
CA LEU A 269 -2.26 -17.79 -7.15
C LEU A 269 -3.25 -17.94 -8.32
N ASN A 270 -4.08 -16.92 -8.49
CA ASN A 270 -5.03 -16.77 -9.59
C ASN A 270 -4.62 -15.62 -10.52
N GLU A 271 -4.13 -14.49 -9.99
CA GLU A 271 -3.78 -13.32 -10.81
C GLU A 271 -2.41 -12.74 -10.42
N VAL A 272 -1.57 -12.53 -11.43
CA VAL A 272 -0.25 -11.92 -11.26
C VAL A 272 0.00 -10.87 -12.34
N ILE A 273 0.21 -9.64 -11.90
CA ILE A 273 0.48 -8.49 -12.77
C ILE A 273 1.79 -7.83 -12.35
N LEU A 274 2.82 -8.02 -13.18
CA LEU A 274 4.18 -7.51 -13.01
C LEU A 274 4.52 -6.43 -14.05
N MET A 275 3.52 -5.94 -14.78
CA MET A 275 3.72 -5.05 -15.93
C MET A 275 4.48 -3.76 -15.60
N ASN A 276 5.17 -3.21 -16.59
CA ASN A 276 5.86 -1.92 -16.50
C ASN A 276 6.81 -1.85 -15.30
N ASN A 277 7.79 -2.76 -15.31
CA ASN A 277 8.91 -2.81 -14.39
C ASN A 277 10.22 -2.96 -15.22
N GLY A 278 11.33 -3.20 -14.56
CA GLY A 278 12.66 -3.42 -15.14
C GLY A 278 13.15 -4.87 -15.05
N LEU A 279 12.25 -5.87 -14.93
CA LEU A 279 12.65 -7.28 -14.79
C LEU A 279 13.44 -7.73 -16.02
N HIS A 280 14.65 -8.26 -15.81
CA HIS A 280 15.68 -8.44 -16.86
C HIS A 280 16.24 -9.88 -16.93
N SER A 281 15.40 -10.87 -17.19
CA SER A 281 15.83 -12.26 -17.32
C SER A 281 14.95 -13.05 -18.28
N CYS A 282 15.25 -14.35 -18.44
CA CYS A 282 14.28 -15.28 -19.05
C CYS A 282 13.17 -15.65 -18.06
N LEU A 283 12.04 -16.11 -18.60
CA LEU A 283 10.98 -16.79 -17.84
C LEU A 283 11.42 -18.22 -17.48
N PRO A 284 11.17 -18.71 -16.26
CA PRO A 284 11.48 -20.09 -15.89
C PRO A 284 10.55 -21.07 -16.60
N ARG A 285 11.06 -22.25 -16.96
CA ARG A 285 10.25 -23.32 -17.56
C ARG A 285 9.19 -23.84 -16.59
N GLU A 286 9.40 -23.71 -15.29
CA GLU A 286 8.45 -24.18 -14.27
C GLU A 286 7.19 -23.31 -14.17
N ILE A 287 7.09 -22.19 -14.92
CA ILE A 287 5.91 -21.31 -14.92
C ILE A 287 4.61 -22.04 -15.29
N GLY A 288 4.70 -23.10 -16.10
CA GLY A 288 3.56 -23.94 -16.48
C GLY A 288 2.83 -24.61 -15.30
N LEU A 289 3.49 -24.72 -14.13
CA LEU A 289 2.88 -25.29 -12.93
C LEU A 289 1.81 -24.39 -12.29
N LEU A 290 1.71 -23.12 -12.71
CA LEU A 290 0.70 -22.17 -12.23
C LEU A 290 -0.67 -22.42 -12.87
N LYS A 291 -1.22 -23.61 -12.63
CA LYS A 291 -2.44 -24.10 -13.31
C LYS A 291 -3.72 -23.33 -13.00
N LYS A 292 -3.76 -22.64 -11.85
CA LYS A 292 -4.90 -21.83 -11.39
C LYS A 292 -4.87 -20.40 -11.89
N VAL A 293 -3.75 -19.95 -12.46
CA VAL A 293 -3.60 -18.56 -12.89
C VAL A 293 -4.51 -18.29 -14.09
N THR A 294 -5.38 -17.29 -13.95
CA THR A 294 -6.28 -16.79 -14.98
C THR A 294 -5.70 -15.55 -15.68
N VAL A 295 -4.98 -14.70 -14.94
CA VAL A 295 -4.34 -13.48 -15.47
C VAL A 295 -2.84 -13.52 -15.21
N PHE A 296 -2.06 -13.53 -16.30
CA PHE A 296 -0.61 -13.37 -16.26
C PHE A 296 -0.19 -12.20 -17.13
N ASP A 297 0.21 -11.09 -16.51
CA ASP A 297 0.72 -9.92 -17.22
C ASP A 297 2.16 -9.60 -16.78
N ALA A 298 3.11 -9.83 -17.69
CA ALA A 298 4.52 -9.46 -17.53
C ALA A 298 4.99 -8.48 -18.63
N SER A 299 4.04 -7.73 -19.20
CA SER A 299 4.31 -6.76 -20.27
C SER A 299 5.19 -5.60 -19.83
N ASN A 300 5.78 -4.88 -20.78
CA ASN A 300 6.60 -3.69 -20.51
C ASN A 300 7.73 -3.97 -19.51
N ASN A 301 8.46 -5.06 -19.70
CA ASN A 301 9.64 -5.41 -18.93
C ASN A 301 10.86 -5.55 -19.88
N LYS A 302 11.94 -6.15 -19.39
CA LYS A 302 13.14 -6.47 -20.18
C LYS A 302 13.35 -7.98 -20.24
N LEU A 303 12.27 -8.75 -20.40
CA LEU A 303 12.36 -10.21 -20.42
C LEU A 303 12.97 -10.71 -21.73
N PHE A 304 13.86 -11.69 -21.64
CA PHE A 304 14.62 -12.25 -22.76
C PHE A 304 14.30 -13.74 -22.98
N GLY A 305 14.85 -14.30 -24.06
CA GLY A 305 14.77 -15.73 -24.34
C GLY A 305 13.47 -16.10 -25.06
N SER A 306 13.14 -17.38 -25.07
CA SER A 306 11.88 -17.87 -25.63
C SER A 306 10.79 -17.98 -24.58
N LEU A 307 9.54 -17.90 -25.02
CA LEU A 307 8.40 -18.27 -24.18
C LEU A 307 8.47 -19.78 -23.88
N PRO A 308 8.43 -20.23 -22.61
CA PRO A 308 8.56 -21.65 -22.29
C PRO A 308 7.40 -22.49 -22.85
N GLU A 309 7.70 -23.67 -23.40
CA GLU A 309 6.69 -24.60 -23.96
C GLU A 309 5.66 -25.03 -22.91
N THR A 310 6.06 -25.07 -21.65
CA THR A 310 5.23 -25.44 -20.49
C THR A 310 4.10 -24.46 -20.20
N ILE A 311 4.07 -23.26 -20.78
CA ILE A 311 2.92 -22.34 -20.63
C ILE A 311 1.61 -23.00 -21.10
N ARG A 312 1.68 -23.97 -22.04
CA ARG A 312 0.52 -24.80 -22.44
C ARG A 312 -0.12 -25.59 -21.29
N GLU A 313 0.52 -25.67 -20.13
CA GLU A 313 0.02 -26.37 -18.94
C GLU A 313 -0.72 -25.44 -17.97
N MET A 314 -0.74 -24.12 -18.22
CA MET A 314 -1.51 -23.13 -17.45
C MET A 314 -2.99 -23.20 -17.86
N GLU A 315 -3.65 -24.30 -17.51
CA GLU A 315 -4.97 -24.69 -18.01
C GLU A 315 -6.08 -23.66 -17.76
N SER A 316 -5.99 -22.85 -16.69
CA SER A 316 -6.98 -21.83 -16.34
C SER A 316 -6.72 -20.45 -16.96
N LEU A 317 -5.66 -20.29 -17.76
CA LEU A 317 -5.23 -18.99 -18.25
C LEU A 317 -6.26 -18.38 -19.21
N GLU A 318 -6.72 -17.17 -18.88
CA GLU A 318 -7.68 -16.39 -19.67
C GLU A 318 -7.03 -15.21 -20.38
N LEU A 319 -6.08 -14.56 -19.71
CA LEU A 319 -5.32 -13.42 -20.22
C LEU A 319 -3.82 -13.68 -20.04
N LEU A 320 -3.11 -13.70 -21.16
CA LEU A 320 -1.66 -13.72 -21.21
C LEU A 320 -1.15 -12.45 -21.89
N ASN A 321 -0.39 -11.64 -21.16
CA ASN A 321 0.24 -10.45 -21.74
C ASN A 321 1.75 -10.45 -21.48
N VAL A 322 2.52 -10.61 -22.55
CA VAL A 322 3.99 -10.57 -22.56
C VAL A 322 4.53 -9.52 -23.52
N ALA A 323 3.67 -8.58 -23.93
CA ALA A 323 4.02 -7.53 -24.89
C ALA A 323 5.13 -6.61 -24.37
N HIS A 324 5.79 -5.88 -25.27
CA HIS A 324 6.84 -4.92 -24.93
C HIS A 324 7.97 -5.53 -24.08
N ASN A 325 8.54 -6.64 -24.55
CA ASN A 325 9.71 -7.29 -23.97
C ASN A 325 10.79 -7.53 -25.06
N MET A 326 11.81 -8.32 -24.73
CA MET A 326 12.88 -8.75 -25.63
C MET A 326 12.78 -10.27 -25.90
N LEU A 327 11.56 -10.83 -25.88
CA LEU A 327 11.33 -12.25 -26.11
C LEU A 327 11.54 -12.61 -27.59
N SER A 328 11.92 -13.85 -27.86
CA SER A 328 12.30 -14.32 -29.20
C SER A 328 12.00 -15.80 -29.39
N GLY A 329 12.37 -16.36 -30.55
CA GLY A 329 12.02 -17.74 -30.91
C GLY A 329 10.57 -17.83 -31.39
N ASN A 330 9.96 -19.01 -31.23
CA ASN A 330 8.60 -19.25 -31.69
C ASN A 330 7.62 -19.19 -30.52
N ILE A 331 6.40 -18.75 -30.79
CA ILE A 331 5.28 -18.94 -29.87
C ILE A 331 5.00 -20.46 -29.75
N PRO A 332 4.96 -21.02 -28.53
CA PRO A 332 4.62 -22.43 -28.29
C PRO A 332 3.28 -22.82 -28.91
N GLY A 333 3.22 -23.94 -29.63
CA GLY A 333 1.99 -24.40 -30.30
C GLY A 333 0.80 -24.54 -29.36
N GLY A 334 1.03 -25.07 -28.16
CA GLY A 334 -0.02 -25.36 -27.19
C GLY A 334 -0.61 -24.14 -26.48
N VAL A 335 0.05 -22.98 -26.48
CA VAL A 335 -0.44 -21.81 -25.71
C VAL A 335 -1.74 -21.28 -26.30
N CYS A 336 -1.83 -21.18 -27.63
CA CYS A 336 -3.00 -20.67 -28.33
C CYS A 336 -4.17 -21.68 -28.39
N LEU A 337 -3.96 -22.90 -27.88
CA LEU A 337 -4.96 -23.97 -27.78
C LEU A 337 -5.46 -24.16 -26.35
N LEU A 338 -5.04 -23.31 -25.41
CA LEU A 338 -5.51 -23.36 -24.02
C LEU A 338 -7.03 -23.15 -23.97
N PRO A 339 -7.76 -23.95 -23.18
CA PRO A 339 -9.22 -24.02 -23.25
C PRO A 339 -9.94 -22.73 -22.83
N HIS A 340 -9.28 -21.90 -22.03
CA HIS A 340 -9.85 -20.68 -21.47
C HIS A 340 -9.20 -19.39 -21.97
N LEU A 341 -8.16 -19.49 -22.81
CA LEU A 341 -7.39 -18.33 -23.24
C LEU A 341 -8.20 -17.48 -24.23
N LYS A 342 -8.50 -16.25 -23.84
CA LYS A 342 -9.28 -15.29 -24.64
C LYS A 342 -8.37 -14.21 -25.22
N ASN A 343 -7.48 -13.67 -24.39
CA ASN A 343 -6.61 -12.56 -24.76
C ASN A 343 -5.14 -12.95 -24.65
N PHE A 344 -4.43 -12.91 -25.77
CA PHE A 344 -2.99 -13.12 -25.81
C PHE A 344 -2.26 -12.00 -26.55
N SER A 345 -1.61 -11.11 -25.79
CA SER A 345 -0.76 -10.07 -26.37
C SER A 345 0.72 -10.45 -26.24
N TYR A 346 1.40 -10.55 -27.38
CA TYR A 346 2.83 -10.82 -27.50
C TYR A 346 3.53 -9.80 -28.41
N ALA A 347 2.88 -8.67 -28.64
CA ALA A 347 3.37 -7.58 -29.47
C ALA A 347 4.68 -6.96 -28.96
N TYR A 348 5.37 -6.23 -29.82
CA TYR A 348 6.62 -5.53 -29.51
C TYR A 348 7.74 -6.43 -28.97
N ASN A 349 7.81 -7.69 -29.41
CA ASN A 349 8.89 -8.64 -29.12
C ASN A 349 9.73 -8.93 -30.39
N PHE A 350 10.49 -10.02 -30.39
CA PHE A 350 11.30 -10.51 -31.50
C PHE A 350 10.94 -11.95 -31.88
N PHE A 351 9.67 -12.34 -31.73
CA PHE A 351 9.21 -13.68 -32.13
C PHE A 351 9.33 -13.87 -33.64
N THR A 352 9.80 -15.05 -34.05
CA THR A 352 10.09 -15.42 -35.44
C THR A 352 9.06 -16.35 -36.06
N GLY A 353 8.19 -16.95 -35.24
CA GLY A 353 7.12 -17.80 -35.71
C GLY A 353 5.96 -17.84 -34.73
N GLU A 354 4.76 -17.98 -35.27
CA GLU A 354 3.52 -18.14 -34.51
C GLU A 354 2.71 -19.31 -35.09
N PRO A 355 2.05 -20.11 -34.23
CA PRO A 355 1.09 -21.12 -34.64
C PRO A 355 -0.15 -20.48 -35.31
N PRO A 356 -0.71 -21.11 -36.36
CA PRO A 356 -1.97 -20.63 -36.97
C PRO A 356 -3.13 -20.52 -35.96
N ALA A 357 -3.16 -21.39 -34.95
CA ALA A 357 -4.19 -21.39 -33.90
C ALA A 357 -4.25 -20.07 -33.11
N CYS A 358 -3.18 -19.27 -33.09
CA CYS A 358 -3.20 -17.97 -32.41
C CYS A 358 -4.12 -16.96 -33.12
N LEU A 359 -4.38 -17.17 -34.42
CA LEU A 359 -5.29 -16.33 -35.20
C LEU A 359 -6.76 -16.61 -34.89
N ASP A 360 -7.05 -17.72 -34.21
CA ASP A 360 -8.40 -18.12 -33.81
C ASP A 360 -8.78 -17.59 -32.41
N LEU A 361 -7.87 -16.91 -31.71
CA LEU A 361 -8.12 -16.31 -30.40
C LEU A 361 -9.10 -15.12 -30.50
N GLU A 362 -9.91 -14.91 -29.47
CA GLU A 362 -10.89 -13.81 -29.40
C GLU A 362 -10.21 -12.44 -29.54
N SER A 363 -9.06 -12.28 -28.87
CA SER A 363 -8.21 -11.10 -28.97
C SER A 363 -6.74 -11.51 -28.93
N PHE A 364 -5.94 -11.03 -29.88
CA PHE A 364 -4.50 -11.17 -29.86
C PHE A 364 -3.83 -9.95 -30.48
N ASP A 365 -2.58 -9.70 -30.08
CA ASP A 365 -1.74 -8.67 -30.71
C ASP A 365 -0.33 -9.23 -30.94
N ASP A 366 0.03 -9.37 -32.21
CA ASP A 366 1.30 -9.88 -32.72
C ASP A 366 2.16 -8.78 -33.35
N GLY A 367 1.72 -7.52 -33.25
CA GLY A 367 2.35 -6.38 -33.90
C GLY A 367 3.79 -6.19 -33.45
N ARG A 368 4.62 -5.62 -34.32
CA ARG A 368 6.03 -5.29 -34.01
C ARG A 368 6.84 -6.49 -33.50
N ASN A 369 6.68 -7.65 -34.14
CA ASN A 369 7.54 -8.83 -33.98
C ASN A 369 8.46 -9.03 -35.20
N CYS A 370 9.05 -10.23 -35.32
CA CYS A 370 9.87 -10.66 -36.45
C CYS A 370 9.18 -11.78 -37.26
N LEU A 371 7.85 -11.75 -37.31
CA LEU A 371 7.03 -12.76 -37.98
C LEU A 371 7.03 -12.53 -39.50
N ARG A 372 7.26 -13.59 -40.26
CA ARG A 372 7.19 -13.49 -41.73
C ARG A 372 5.74 -13.46 -42.18
N ASN A 373 5.43 -12.63 -43.17
CA ASN A 373 4.11 -12.54 -43.81
C ASN A 373 2.97 -12.09 -42.86
N ARG A 374 3.30 -11.37 -41.78
CA ARG A 374 2.32 -10.71 -40.90
C ARG A 374 2.41 -9.19 -41.06
N PRO A 375 1.31 -8.44 -40.87
CA PRO A 375 1.32 -6.99 -40.95
C PRO A 375 2.06 -6.36 -39.74
N ASP A 376 2.44 -5.08 -39.89
CA ASP A 376 2.96 -4.23 -38.80
C ASP A 376 4.16 -4.77 -38.02
N GLN A 377 5.01 -5.56 -38.68
CA GLN A 377 6.19 -6.17 -38.08
C GLN A 377 7.37 -5.20 -37.99
N ARG A 378 8.40 -5.58 -37.20
CA ARG A 378 9.66 -4.85 -37.14
C ARG A 378 10.39 -4.90 -38.49
N SER A 379 11.27 -3.94 -38.71
CA SER A 379 12.11 -3.96 -39.90
C SER A 379 13.03 -5.19 -39.90
N THR A 380 13.36 -5.69 -41.09
CA THR A 380 14.30 -6.81 -41.26
C THR A 380 15.64 -6.55 -40.61
N LEU A 381 16.12 -5.29 -40.62
CA LEU A 381 17.38 -4.91 -39.99
C LEU A 381 17.30 -5.04 -38.46
N GLN A 382 16.23 -4.54 -37.82
CA GLN A 382 16.04 -4.68 -36.37
C GLN A 382 16.01 -6.15 -35.95
N CYS A 383 15.27 -6.98 -36.69
CA CYS A 383 15.21 -8.42 -36.44
C CYS A 383 16.57 -9.09 -36.61
N LYS A 384 17.27 -8.83 -37.71
CA LYS A 384 18.60 -9.41 -37.98
C LYS A 384 19.63 -9.02 -36.93
N VAL A 385 19.64 -7.76 -36.49
CA VAL A 385 20.57 -7.27 -35.47
C VAL A 385 20.32 -7.97 -34.14
N PHE A 386 19.06 -8.02 -33.67
CA PHE A 386 18.73 -8.69 -32.41
C PHE A 386 19.03 -10.19 -32.46
N LEU A 387 18.52 -10.88 -33.48
CA LEU A 387 18.64 -12.34 -33.62
C LEU A 387 20.07 -12.82 -33.95
N SER A 388 20.98 -11.91 -34.31
CA SER A 388 22.40 -12.26 -34.51
C SER A 388 23.12 -12.66 -33.22
N ARG A 389 22.52 -12.36 -32.05
CA ARG A 389 23.08 -12.66 -30.74
C ARG A 389 22.15 -13.61 -30.00
N PRO A 390 22.50 -14.90 -29.86
CA PRO A 390 21.67 -15.83 -29.11
C PRO A 390 21.61 -15.43 -27.64
N VAL A 391 20.41 -15.48 -27.06
CA VAL A 391 20.21 -15.28 -25.63
C VAL A 391 20.61 -16.56 -24.89
N GLN A 392 21.47 -16.44 -23.88
CA GLN A 392 21.82 -17.52 -22.96
C GLN A 392 21.19 -17.21 -21.60
N CYS A 393 20.13 -17.91 -21.23
CA CYS A 393 19.35 -17.63 -20.02
C CYS A 393 20.17 -17.81 -18.73
N GLU A 394 21.18 -18.68 -18.76
CA GLU A 394 22.09 -18.93 -17.65
C GLU A 394 23.04 -17.75 -17.39
N ALA A 395 23.28 -16.90 -18.38
CA ALA A 395 24.18 -15.74 -18.27
C ALA A 395 23.65 -14.67 -17.31
N PHE A 396 22.33 -14.63 -17.07
CA PHE A 396 21.70 -13.72 -16.12
C PHE A 396 21.97 -14.09 -14.65
N LYS A 397 22.48 -15.31 -14.38
CA LYS A 397 22.79 -15.82 -13.03
C LYS A 397 21.61 -15.74 -12.05
N CYS A 398 20.39 -15.85 -12.55
CA CYS A 398 19.18 -15.89 -11.74
C CYS A 398 19.15 -17.15 -10.86
N ARG A 399 18.49 -17.05 -9.70
CA ARG A 399 18.27 -18.22 -8.85
C ARG A 399 17.41 -19.23 -9.58
N LYS A 400 17.85 -20.49 -9.56
CA LYS A 400 17.09 -21.60 -10.11
C LYS A 400 15.94 -21.92 -9.18
N PHE A 401 14.85 -22.42 -9.75
CA PHE A 401 13.77 -23.00 -8.97
C PHE A 401 14.31 -24.17 -8.13
N ASP A 402 14.07 -24.11 -6.82
CA ASP A 402 14.31 -25.21 -5.88
C ASP A 402 12.95 -25.67 -5.34
N PRO A 403 12.51 -26.91 -5.63
CA PRO A 403 11.23 -27.42 -5.15
C PRO A 403 11.19 -27.67 -3.64
N SER A 404 12.32 -27.52 -2.92
CA SER A 404 12.39 -27.70 -1.48
C SER A 404 11.52 -26.65 -0.77
N PRO A 405 10.69 -27.05 0.22
CA PRO A 405 9.91 -26.09 0.99
C PRO A 405 10.85 -25.08 1.66
N PRO A 406 10.47 -23.79 1.74
CA PRO A 406 11.27 -22.80 2.43
C PRO A 406 11.52 -23.26 3.87
N PRO A 407 12.70 -22.98 4.45
CA PRO A 407 12.96 -23.29 5.84
C PRO A 407 11.86 -22.67 6.72
N PRO A 408 11.43 -23.36 7.78
CA PRO A 408 10.38 -22.86 8.66
C PRO A 408 10.77 -21.47 9.18
N SER A 409 9.81 -20.55 9.20
CA SER A 409 9.98 -19.27 9.89
C SER A 409 10.51 -19.51 11.30
N PRO A 410 11.37 -18.63 11.85
CA PRO A 410 11.84 -18.75 13.22
C PRO A 410 10.63 -18.96 14.13
N ALA A 411 10.68 -20.00 14.97
CA ALA A 411 9.65 -20.22 15.96
C ALA A 411 9.41 -18.90 16.71
N PRO A 412 8.15 -18.52 17.01
CA PRO A 412 7.89 -17.39 17.89
C PRO A 412 8.76 -17.57 19.14
N PRO A 413 9.36 -16.48 19.68
CA PRO A 413 10.24 -16.59 20.83
C PRO A 413 9.56 -17.45 21.88
N SER A 414 10.22 -18.57 22.23
CA SER A 414 9.73 -19.53 23.21
C SER A 414 9.17 -18.76 24.39
N ALA A 415 7.95 -19.09 24.80
CA ALA A 415 7.36 -18.54 26.02
C ALA A 415 8.44 -18.52 27.11
N LEU A 416 8.61 -17.37 27.74
CA LEU A 416 9.51 -17.19 28.88
C LEU A 416 9.39 -18.41 29.80
N PRO A 417 10.50 -19.00 30.25
CA PRO A 417 10.44 -20.13 31.16
C PRO A 417 9.58 -19.75 32.35
N SER A 418 8.59 -20.59 32.65
CA SER A 418 7.78 -20.48 33.86
C SER A 418 8.71 -20.23 35.06
N PRO A 419 8.33 -19.36 36.01
CA PRO A 419 9.16 -19.09 37.17
C PRO A 419 9.46 -20.40 37.94
N PRO A 420 10.64 -20.51 38.56
CA PRO A 420 11.05 -21.75 39.21
C PRO A 420 10.07 -22.13 40.31
N SER A 421 9.67 -23.40 40.32
CA SER A 421 8.88 -24.01 41.39
C SER A 421 9.54 -23.73 42.76
N PRO A 422 8.79 -23.32 43.79
CA PRO A 422 9.36 -23.10 45.11
C PRO A 422 9.88 -24.42 45.70
N SER A 423 11.11 -24.35 46.20
CA SER A 423 11.83 -25.40 46.90
C SER A 423 11.06 -25.88 48.14
N SER A 424 10.95 -27.20 48.26
CA SER A 424 10.65 -28.01 49.46
C SER A 424 10.41 -27.27 50.77
N MET A 425 9.13 -27.21 51.20
CA MET A 425 8.79 -27.06 52.62
C MET A 425 8.72 -28.43 53.32
N PRO A 426 9.04 -28.50 54.63
CA PRO A 426 9.05 -29.75 55.40
C PRO A 426 7.62 -30.29 55.66
N PRO A 427 7.47 -31.59 55.97
CA PRO A 427 6.17 -32.26 55.98
C PRO A 427 5.29 -31.86 57.19
N PRO A 428 3.95 -31.79 57.00
CA PRO A 428 3.00 -31.64 58.10
C PRO A 428 2.72 -32.97 58.82
N PRO A 429 2.18 -32.94 60.06
CA PRO A 429 1.91 -34.14 60.86
C PRO A 429 0.71 -34.95 60.32
N PRO A 430 0.58 -36.23 60.73
CA PRO A 430 -0.39 -37.15 60.11
C PRO A 430 -1.82 -36.82 60.53
N ILE A 431 -2.71 -36.65 59.56
CA ILE A 431 -4.16 -36.54 59.76
C ILE A 431 -4.84 -37.86 59.36
N HIS A 432 -5.77 -38.26 60.22
CA HIS A 432 -6.60 -39.46 60.17
C HIS A 432 -7.39 -39.61 58.86
N TYR A 433 -7.44 -40.86 58.38
CA TYR A 433 -8.24 -41.32 57.24
C TYR A 433 -9.74 -41.17 57.51
N VAL A 434 -10.45 -40.50 56.61
CA VAL A 434 -11.90 -40.65 56.40
C VAL A 434 -12.11 -41.17 54.98
N PRO A 435 -12.84 -42.28 54.76
CA PRO A 435 -13.02 -42.84 53.43
C PRO A 435 -13.97 -42.01 52.56
N SER A 436 -13.57 -41.80 51.31
CA SER A 436 -14.36 -41.10 50.27
C SER A 436 -15.50 -41.98 49.72
N PRO A 437 -16.62 -41.38 49.28
CA PRO A 437 -17.79 -42.10 48.77
C PRO A 437 -17.59 -42.66 47.34
N PRO A 438 -18.40 -43.66 46.92
CA PRO A 438 -18.24 -44.35 45.64
C PRO A 438 -18.68 -43.50 44.42
N PRO A 439 -18.19 -43.86 43.21
CA PRO A 439 -18.43 -43.08 41.99
C PRO A 439 -19.88 -43.19 41.47
N PRO A 440 -20.37 -42.18 40.73
CA PRO A 440 -21.71 -42.19 40.14
C PRO A 440 -21.80 -43.13 38.92
N PRO A 441 -23.02 -43.60 38.56
CA PRO A 441 -23.26 -44.53 37.46
C PRO A 441 -23.10 -43.88 36.07
N PRO A 442 -22.95 -44.69 34.99
CA PRO A 442 -22.67 -44.19 33.65
C PRO A 442 -23.86 -43.43 33.06
N PHE A 443 -23.59 -42.25 32.49
CA PHE A 443 -24.53 -41.49 31.68
C PHE A 443 -24.77 -42.19 30.34
N TYR A 444 -26.03 -42.47 30.02
CA TYR A 444 -26.47 -42.90 28.70
C TYR A 444 -26.44 -41.72 27.73
N SER A 445 -25.80 -41.90 26.57
CA SER A 445 -25.86 -40.97 25.45
C SER A 445 -27.28 -40.93 24.85
N PRO A 446 -27.86 -39.76 24.57
CA PRO A 446 -29.12 -39.66 23.82
C PRO A 446 -28.90 -39.99 22.32
N PRO A 447 -29.92 -40.48 21.61
CA PRO A 447 -29.82 -40.81 20.19
C PRO A 447 -29.69 -39.55 19.32
N PRO A 448 -29.11 -39.68 18.10
CA PRO A 448 -28.90 -38.55 17.21
C PRO A 448 -30.23 -37.98 16.69
N PRO A 449 -30.30 -36.67 16.39
CA PRO A 449 -31.49 -36.04 15.84
C PRO A 449 -31.78 -36.53 14.41
N PRO A 450 -33.04 -36.46 13.94
CA PRO A 450 -33.41 -36.88 12.60
C PRO A 450 -32.81 -35.94 11.54
N VAL A 451 -32.36 -36.56 10.44
CA VAL A 451 -31.87 -35.89 9.24
C VAL A 451 -33.00 -35.06 8.62
N TYR A 452 -32.90 -33.75 8.69
CA TYR A 452 -33.71 -32.85 7.88
C TYR A 452 -33.18 -32.87 6.45
N GLN A 453 -33.99 -33.38 5.52
CA GLN A 453 -33.76 -33.19 4.09
C GLN A 453 -33.99 -31.71 3.75
N SER A 454 -33.02 -31.11 3.07
CA SER A 454 -33.11 -29.76 2.52
C SER A 454 -34.31 -29.66 1.55
N PRO A 455 -35.18 -28.65 1.66
CA PRO A 455 -36.21 -28.43 0.65
C PRO A 455 -35.56 -27.98 -0.68
N PRO A 456 -36.18 -28.29 -1.85
CA PRO A 456 -35.63 -27.91 -3.14
C PRO A 456 -35.61 -26.38 -3.33
N PRO A 457 -34.69 -25.85 -4.15
CA PRO A 457 -34.56 -24.42 -4.37
C PRO A 457 -35.81 -23.85 -5.06
N PRO A 458 -36.19 -22.59 -4.75
CA PRO A 458 -37.30 -21.93 -5.42
C PRO A 458 -36.98 -21.66 -6.90
N PRO A 459 -38.00 -21.60 -7.78
CA PRO A 459 -37.80 -21.31 -9.19
C PRO A 459 -37.25 -19.89 -9.39
N PRO A 460 -36.51 -19.65 -10.49
CA PRO A 460 -35.92 -18.35 -10.77
C PRO A 460 -36.99 -17.27 -10.97
N PRO A 461 -36.72 -16.01 -10.59
CA PRO A 461 -37.66 -14.92 -10.78
C PRO A 461 -37.85 -14.62 -12.27
N PRO A 462 -39.05 -14.14 -12.68
CA PRO A 462 -39.31 -13.78 -14.07
C PRO A 462 -38.46 -12.58 -14.50
N VAL A 463 -37.96 -12.65 -15.73
CA VAL A 463 -37.23 -11.57 -16.40
C VAL A 463 -38.17 -10.37 -16.54
N TYR A 464 -37.94 -9.32 -15.75
CA TYR A 464 -38.58 -8.03 -15.95
C TYR A 464 -37.84 -7.26 -17.05
N GLN A 465 -38.55 -6.97 -18.13
CA GLN A 465 -38.13 -5.98 -19.12
C GLN A 465 -38.14 -4.60 -18.46
N SER A 466 -37.05 -3.84 -18.63
CA SER A 466 -36.91 -2.47 -18.14
C SER A 466 -38.00 -1.57 -18.74
N PRO A 467 -38.78 -0.82 -17.92
CA PRO A 467 -39.69 0.20 -18.45
C PRO A 467 -38.90 1.43 -18.94
N PRO A 468 -39.44 2.19 -19.91
CA PRO A 468 -38.78 3.39 -20.43
C PRO A 468 -38.68 4.49 -19.38
N PRO A 469 -37.70 5.41 -19.50
CA PRO A 469 -37.47 6.45 -18.50
C PRO A 469 -38.66 7.41 -18.38
N PRO A 470 -39.00 7.87 -17.17
CA PRO A 470 -40.08 8.84 -16.98
C PRO A 470 -39.68 10.23 -17.47
N ASN A 471 -40.67 10.96 -18.01
CA ASN A 471 -40.52 12.36 -18.41
C ASN A 471 -40.13 13.26 -17.21
N PRO A 472 -39.41 14.36 -17.45
CA PRO A 472 -39.02 15.28 -16.40
C PRO A 472 -40.24 15.96 -15.75
N PRO A 473 -40.21 16.24 -14.43
CA PRO A 473 -41.32 16.85 -13.72
C PRO A 473 -41.46 18.35 -14.09
N PRO A 474 -42.70 18.90 -14.00
CA PRO A 474 -42.93 20.33 -14.22
C PRO A 474 -42.35 21.19 -13.08
N PRO A 475 -42.07 22.48 -13.32
CA PRO A 475 -41.48 23.36 -12.33
C PRO A 475 -42.42 23.62 -11.13
N PRO A 476 -41.88 23.86 -9.93
CA PRO A 476 -42.68 24.01 -8.72
C PRO A 476 -43.46 25.33 -8.69
N PRO A 477 -44.61 25.39 -7.98
CA PRO A 477 -45.38 26.63 -7.81
C PRO A 477 -44.69 27.59 -6.83
N ILE A 478 -44.75 28.88 -7.15
CA ILE A 478 -44.36 29.97 -6.25
C ILE A 478 -45.37 30.05 -5.09
N TYR A 479 -44.95 29.65 -3.89
CA TYR A 479 -45.71 29.88 -2.66
C TYR A 479 -45.22 31.17 -1.99
N GLN A 480 -46.14 32.11 -1.78
CA GLN A 480 -45.95 33.23 -0.87
C GLN A 480 -45.99 32.74 0.58
N SER A 481 -45.01 33.12 1.38
CA SER A 481 -44.88 32.75 2.79
C SER A 481 -45.92 33.48 3.67
N PRO A 482 -46.64 32.81 4.58
CA PRO A 482 -47.39 33.48 5.63
C PRO A 482 -46.47 33.97 6.77
N PRO A 483 -46.89 34.99 7.55
CA PRO A 483 -46.06 35.60 8.60
C PRO A 483 -45.84 34.64 9.79
N PRO A 484 -44.71 34.78 10.52
CA PRO A 484 -44.35 33.86 11.60
C PRO A 484 -45.19 34.07 12.87
N PRO A 485 -45.49 33.00 13.63
CA PRO A 485 -46.12 33.09 14.94
C PRO A 485 -45.13 33.58 16.03
N PRO A 486 -45.64 34.12 17.16
CA PRO A 486 -44.80 34.66 18.23
C PRO A 486 -43.98 33.56 18.94
N PRO A 487 -42.83 33.92 19.54
CA PRO A 487 -41.89 32.95 20.09
C PRO A 487 -42.46 32.25 21.34
N PRO A 488 -42.28 30.93 21.48
CA PRO A 488 -42.57 30.23 22.73
C PRO A 488 -41.51 30.55 23.78
N ASN A 489 -41.98 30.59 25.02
CA ASN A 489 -41.23 30.84 26.24
C ASN A 489 -39.99 29.95 26.35
N SER A 490 -38.87 30.57 26.70
CA SER A 490 -37.54 29.99 26.86
C SER A 490 -37.51 28.74 27.74
N SER A 491 -37.14 27.61 27.14
CA SER A 491 -36.53 26.49 27.86
C SER A 491 -35.00 26.70 27.87
N PRO A 492 -34.29 26.36 28.94
CA PRO A 492 -32.84 26.59 29.02
C PRO A 492 -32.10 25.75 27.97
N PRO A 493 -31.03 26.28 27.36
CA PRO A 493 -30.21 25.54 26.41
C PRO A 493 -29.51 24.35 27.12
N PRO A 494 -29.21 23.25 26.40
CA PRO A 494 -28.29 22.24 26.92
C PRO A 494 -26.93 22.90 27.23
N PRO A 495 -26.16 22.38 28.21
CA PRO A 495 -24.92 23.00 28.64
C PRO A 495 -23.93 23.09 27.47
N SER A 496 -23.59 24.31 27.08
CA SER A 496 -22.52 24.62 26.14
C SER A 496 -21.19 24.16 26.72
N CYS A 497 -20.56 23.16 26.10
CA CYS A 497 -19.20 22.77 26.45
C CYS A 497 -18.26 23.84 25.82
N ALA A 498 -17.42 24.48 26.64
CA ALA A 498 -16.56 25.57 26.17
C ALA A 498 -15.48 25.04 25.22
N GLU A 499 -15.45 25.54 23.99
CA GLU A 499 -14.37 25.26 23.04
C GLU A 499 -13.07 25.99 23.47
N PRO A 500 -11.90 25.36 23.33
CA PRO A 500 -10.62 26.06 23.36
C PRO A 500 -10.51 27.00 22.15
N PRO A 501 -9.74 28.10 22.23
CA PRO A 501 -9.56 29.01 21.10
C PRO A 501 -8.88 28.31 19.91
N PRO A 502 -9.25 28.64 18.66
CA PRO A 502 -8.67 28.01 17.49
C PRO A 502 -7.17 28.33 17.39
N PRO A 503 -6.30 27.37 17.05
CA PRO A 503 -4.91 27.65 16.77
C PRO A 503 -4.78 28.53 15.50
N PRO A 504 -3.71 29.33 15.38
CA PRO A 504 -3.50 30.18 14.21
C PRO A 504 -3.40 29.32 12.95
N SER A 505 -4.03 29.79 11.86
CA SER A 505 -4.07 29.11 10.57
C SER A 505 -2.64 28.79 10.08
N PRO A 506 -2.37 27.55 9.65
CA PRO A 506 -1.10 27.23 9.01
C PRO A 506 -0.96 27.97 7.68
N PRO A 507 0.26 28.36 7.27
CA PRO A 507 0.47 28.93 5.96
C PRO A 507 0.12 27.90 4.87
N PRO A 508 -0.40 28.33 3.71
CA PRO A 508 -0.79 27.42 2.64
C PRO A 508 0.41 26.60 2.17
N CYS A 509 0.16 25.33 1.83
CA CYS A 509 1.13 24.50 1.13
C CYS A 509 1.45 25.13 -0.22
N HIS A 510 2.53 25.91 -0.30
CA HIS A 510 3.04 26.37 -1.58
C HIS A 510 3.54 25.17 -2.38
N GLU A 511 2.95 24.96 -3.56
CA GLU A 511 3.62 24.24 -4.64
C GLU A 511 4.94 24.97 -4.92
N GLN A 512 6.08 24.34 -4.60
CA GLN A 512 7.36 24.82 -5.10
C GLN A 512 7.50 24.39 -6.55
N PRO A 513 7.80 25.30 -7.49
CA PRO A 513 8.24 24.91 -8.82
C PRO A 513 9.57 24.12 -8.70
N PRO A 514 9.86 23.21 -9.64
CA PRO A 514 11.07 22.40 -9.59
C PRO A 514 12.33 23.29 -9.54
N PRO A 515 13.39 22.87 -8.82
CA PRO A 515 14.58 23.68 -8.66
C PRO A 515 15.28 23.94 -10.00
N PRO A 516 15.93 25.10 -10.19
CA PRO A 516 16.71 25.37 -11.38
C PRO A 516 17.88 24.37 -11.47
N SER A 517 18.13 23.86 -12.67
CA SER A 517 19.25 22.98 -12.96
C SER A 517 20.58 23.64 -12.56
N PRO A 518 21.57 22.88 -12.04
CA PRO A 518 22.85 23.44 -11.60
C PRO A 518 23.62 24.09 -12.77
N PRO A 519 24.47 25.11 -12.50
CA PRO A 519 25.20 25.81 -13.54
C PRO A 519 26.17 24.86 -14.24
N VAL A 520 25.99 24.71 -15.55
CA VAL A 520 26.92 24.01 -16.43
C VAL A 520 28.23 24.81 -16.45
N GLN A 521 29.31 24.23 -15.95
CA GLN A 521 30.65 24.73 -16.24
C GLN A 521 30.89 24.55 -17.73
N TYR A 522 30.96 25.68 -18.45
CA TYR A 522 31.37 25.72 -19.84
C TYR A 522 32.84 25.31 -19.96
N LEU A 523 33.08 24.06 -20.35
CA LEU A 523 34.30 23.72 -21.08
C LEU A 523 34.08 24.14 -22.55
N PRO A 524 35.06 24.82 -23.19
CA PRO A 524 34.94 25.18 -24.59
C PRO A 524 34.88 23.90 -25.46
N PRO A 525 34.06 23.89 -26.52
CA PRO A 525 33.86 22.71 -27.35
C PRO A 525 35.13 22.38 -28.16
N PRO A 526 35.43 21.08 -28.40
CA PRO A 526 36.43 20.69 -29.38
C PRO A 526 35.99 21.09 -30.81
N PRO A 527 36.94 21.32 -31.74
CA PRO A 527 36.62 21.74 -33.10
C PRO A 527 35.79 20.67 -33.84
N PRO A 528 34.85 21.09 -34.72
CA PRO A 528 33.95 20.16 -35.38
C PRO A 528 34.68 19.29 -36.41
N PRO A 529 34.32 17.99 -36.55
CA PRO A 529 34.76 17.18 -37.67
C PRO A 529 34.09 17.66 -38.97
N VAL A 530 34.90 17.84 -40.00
CA VAL A 530 34.47 18.16 -41.37
C VAL A 530 33.68 16.97 -41.93
N TYR A 531 32.37 17.13 -42.09
CA TYR A 531 31.53 16.21 -42.86
C TYR A 531 31.02 16.92 -44.12
N ASN A 532 31.34 16.32 -45.27
CA ASN A 532 30.80 16.71 -46.56
C ASN A 532 29.27 16.54 -46.59
N SER A 533 28.58 17.51 -47.17
CA SER A 533 27.13 17.52 -47.33
C SER A 533 26.61 16.31 -48.12
N PRO A 534 25.54 15.62 -47.68
CA PRO A 534 24.87 14.63 -48.50
C PRO A 534 24.01 15.28 -49.61
N PRO A 535 23.78 14.59 -50.74
CA PRO A 535 23.00 15.14 -51.85
C PRO A 535 21.51 15.28 -51.51
N PRO A 536 20.78 16.21 -52.17
CA PRO A 536 19.39 16.51 -51.86
C PRO A 536 18.45 15.34 -52.20
N ALA A 537 17.41 15.16 -51.38
CA ALA A 537 16.37 14.16 -51.55
C ALA A 537 15.49 14.45 -52.79
N PRO A 538 14.97 13.41 -53.47
CA PRO A 538 14.11 13.58 -54.63
C PRO A 538 12.74 14.15 -54.24
N VAL A 539 12.28 15.14 -55.02
CA VAL A 539 10.96 15.76 -54.92
C VAL A 539 9.90 14.79 -55.43
N TYR A 540 8.98 14.38 -54.56
CA TYR A 540 7.82 13.56 -54.90
C TYR A 540 6.66 14.48 -55.33
N ASN A 541 6.28 14.43 -56.61
CA ASN A 541 5.07 15.05 -57.15
C ASN A 541 4.02 13.95 -57.41
N GLY A 542 3.13 13.74 -56.45
CA GLY A 542 1.97 12.84 -56.58
C GLY A 542 0.82 13.31 -55.67
N PRO A 543 -0.45 13.07 -56.03
CA PRO A 543 -1.59 13.54 -55.26
C PRO A 543 -1.75 12.75 -53.95
N LEU A 544 -2.07 13.47 -52.87
CA LEU A 544 -2.37 12.91 -51.55
C LEU A 544 -3.64 12.02 -51.59
N PRO A 545 -3.65 10.83 -50.98
CA PRO A 545 -4.84 10.02 -50.82
C PRO A 545 -5.77 10.56 -49.70
N PRO A 546 -7.08 10.26 -49.76
CA PRO A 546 -8.08 10.87 -48.87
C PRO A 546 -8.02 10.32 -47.45
N VAL A 547 -8.04 11.23 -46.47
CA VAL A 547 -8.15 10.91 -45.04
C VAL A 547 -9.61 10.59 -44.71
N SER A 548 -9.87 9.35 -44.32
CA SER A 548 -11.15 8.91 -43.74
C SER A 548 -10.95 8.81 -42.23
N GLY A 549 -11.66 9.65 -41.47
CA GLY A 549 -11.49 9.79 -40.02
C GLY A 549 -12.16 8.69 -39.20
N ILE A 550 -11.47 8.30 -38.12
CA ILE A 550 -12.07 7.73 -36.90
C ILE A 550 -11.60 8.61 -35.73
N PRO A 551 -12.50 9.00 -34.80
CA PRO A 551 -12.19 9.98 -33.76
C PRO A 551 -11.56 9.31 -32.54
N TYR A 552 -10.48 9.88 -32.03
CA TYR A 552 -10.05 9.66 -30.65
C TYR A 552 -9.53 10.94 -30.02
N ALA A 553 -9.93 11.07 -28.75
CA ALA A 553 -9.23 11.72 -27.66
C ALA A 553 -9.21 13.26 -27.63
N SER A 554 -10.11 13.76 -26.78
CA SER A 554 -10.00 14.90 -25.87
C SER A 554 -8.67 15.66 -25.82
N PRO A 555 -8.71 17.01 -25.80
CA PRO A 555 -7.52 17.84 -25.73
C PRO A 555 -6.84 17.78 -24.34
N PRO A 556 -5.51 18.01 -24.27
CA PRO A 556 -4.79 18.14 -23.01
C PRO A 556 -5.20 19.43 -22.26
N PRO A 557 -5.14 19.46 -20.92
CA PRO A 557 -5.50 20.64 -20.14
C PRO A 557 -4.49 21.79 -20.36
N PRO A 558 -4.92 23.05 -20.20
CA PRO A 558 -4.07 24.22 -20.38
C PRO A 558 -3.05 24.37 -19.24
N PRO A 559 -1.93 25.08 -19.47
CA PRO A 559 -0.93 25.32 -18.45
C PRO A 559 -1.48 26.28 -17.38
N VAL A 560 -1.38 25.87 -16.13
CA VAL A 560 -1.74 26.70 -14.97
C VAL A 560 -0.64 27.75 -14.78
N TYR A 561 -1.05 29.03 -14.77
CA TYR A 561 -0.27 30.16 -14.25
C TYR A 561 -0.67 30.44 -12.81
#